data_AF-A0AAN9YBS5-F1
#
_entry.id   AF-A0AAN9YBS5-F1
#
_cell.length_a   1.000
_cell.length_b   1.000
_cell.length_c   1.000
_cell.angle_alpha   90.00
_cell.angle_beta   90.00
_cell.angle_gamma   90.00
#
_symmetry.space_group_name_H-M   'P 1'
#
loop_
_entity.id
_entity.type
_entity.pdbx_description
1 polymer ?
#
loop_
_entity_poly.entity_id
_entity_poly.type
_entity_poly.pdbx_seq_one_letter_code
_entity_poly.pdbx_strand_id
1 'polypeptide(L)'
;MKLSGLLSSLALSASAVTARRSLQHVGHVADRLGQRQRAPAVPRSTPEYTDKTTNSSWHYLTDKTKKFVVDGTAIPDVDFDVGESYAGLIPLGNSTTDEFYFWFYPSTNKDKAVDDEILIWLNGGENGPFTWQYGTYKPVENPYSWHRLTNVVWIEQPVGTGFSPGTPTAQNEEDIAEQFKAFWKNFVDTFDLQNRKVYITGESYAGMYVPYIASSSLFPLDSDDLATYRALDVECGFADFRDKYLTYPPPGLLPGPDDLPGVDNETCSELYDNIYDSVNVKNPCFDIYQVATTCPVLWDVLGFPGSFDYLPEGAQIYFNRTDVQTAINAPHISWSSCTDEDVFPDGDNSLPSAVTVLGSVIDRTQNVVVAHGLLDFVLIAEGTLLALQNTTWGGLQGFQSAPTVDFVIPAHKDYSDSTLAAAGILGKTITERGLTWVTVELSGHMIPQYQPSAAFRQLEFLLGRVDSLNSTKPFTVNVATV
;
A
#
# COMPACT_ATOMS: atom_id res chain seq x y z
N MET A 1 -13.15 11.75 -14.54
CA MET A 1 -12.67 10.74 -13.58
C MET A 1 -13.54 10.80 -12.34
N LYS A 2 -14.31 9.75 -12.07
CA LYS A 2 -14.86 9.48 -10.73
C LYS A 2 -14.20 8.17 -10.29
N LEU A 3 -13.01 8.26 -9.69
CA LEU A 3 -12.36 7.09 -9.08
C LEU A 3 -13.00 6.86 -7.71
N SER A 4 -14.13 6.15 -7.69
CA SER A 4 -14.67 5.60 -6.46
C SER A 4 -14.19 4.16 -6.32
N GLY A 5 -13.28 3.91 -5.35
CA GLY A 5 -13.00 2.57 -4.82
C GLY A 5 -11.69 1.92 -5.26
N LEU A 6 -10.54 2.48 -4.87
CA LEU A 6 -9.32 1.69 -4.68
C LEU A 6 -9.43 0.98 -3.32
N LEU A 7 -10.06 -0.19 -3.30
CA LEU A 7 -9.93 -1.15 -2.20
C LEU A 7 -8.72 -2.05 -2.54
N SER A 8 -7.53 -1.56 -2.21
CA SER A 8 -6.27 -2.30 -2.35
C SER A 8 -6.23 -3.40 -1.29
N SER A 9 -6.88 -4.54 -1.52
CA SER A 9 -6.63 -5.72 -0.68
C SER A 9 -5.32 -6.38 -1.15
N LEU A 10 -4.23 -6.17 -0.41
CA LEU A 10 -2.99 -6.92 -0.62
C LEU A 10 -3.16 -8.35 -0.09
N ALA A 11 -3.08 -9.33 -0.98
CA ALA A 11 -2.94 -10.74 -0.60
C ALA A 11 -1.49 -11.17 -0.84
N LEU A 12 -0.70 -11.24 0.23
CA LEU A 12 0.67 -11.77 0.21
C LEU A 12 0.66 -13.25 0.60
N SER A 13 1.01 -14.15 -0.32
CA SER A 13 1.41 -15.52 0.02
C SER A 13 2.94 -15.57 0.17
N ALA A 14 3.45 -15.16 1.32
CA ALA A 14 4.89 -15.25 1.61
C ALA A 14 5.26 -16.68 2.05
N SER A 15 5.99 -17.40 1.19
CA SER A 15 6.73 -18.62 1.57
C SER A 15 8.21 -18.41 1.28
N ALA A 16 8.92 -17.67 2.13
CA ALA A 16 10.38 -17.60 2.08
C ALA A 16 10.99 -18.87 2.70
N VAL A 17 11.08 -19.94 1.92
CA VAL A 17 11.97 -21.07 2.24
C VAL A 17 13.02 -21.14 1.14
N THR A 18 14.27 -20.81 1.49
CA THR A 18 15.45 -21.13 0.69
C THR A 18 15.68 -22.64 0.67
N ALA A 19 14.83 -23.37 -0.05
CA ALA A 19 15.04 -24.78 -0.31
C ALA A 19 16.14 -24.93 -1.37
N ARG A 20 17.41 -24.91 -0.94
CA ARG A 20 18.47 -25.57 -1.72
C ARG A 20 18.03 -27.03 -1.87
N ARG A 21 17.61 -27.42 -3.08
CA ARG A 21 17.33 -28.83 -3.41
C ARG A 21 18.63 -29.62 -3.30
N SER A 22 18.92 -30.14 -2.12
CA SER A 22 19.89 -31.22 -1.94
C SER A 22 19.26 -32.50 -2.48
N LEU A 23 19.91 -33.13 -3.45
CA LEU A 23 19.52 -34.42 -4.04
C LEU A 23 19.65 -35.61 -3.06
N GLN A 24 20.05 -35.37 -1.80
CA GLN A 24 20.33 -36.43 -0.82
C GLN A 24 19.12 -36.90 0.01
N HIS A 25 17.91 -36.38 -0.20
CA HIS A 25 16.73 -36.77 0.59
C HIS A 25 15.62 -37.48 -0.19
N VAL A 26 15.82 -37.78 -1.48
CA VAL A 26 14.89 -38.61 -2.26
C VAL A 26 15.25 -40.09 -2.11
N GLY A 27 15.18 -40.57 -0.87
CA GLY A 27 15.36 -41.98 -0.55
C GLY A 27 14.43 -42.36 0.59
N HIS A 28 13.49 -43.27 0.32
CA HIS A 28 12.64 -43.99 1.29
C HIS A 28 11.21 -43.48 1.59
N VAL A 29 10.51 -42.84 0.63
CA VAL A 29 9.04 -42.61 0.76
C VAL A 29 8.20 -43.41 -0.26
N ALA A 30 8.82 -44.26 -1.08
CA ALA A 30 8.10 -45.05 -2.09
C ALA A 30 7.23 -46.19 -1.49
N ASP A 31 7.54 -46.68 -0.29
CA ASP A 31 6.91 -47.90 0.25
C ASP A 31 5.62 -47.66 1.07
N ARG A 32 5.12 -46.42 1.19
CA ARG A 32 3.94 -46.11 2.02
C ARG A 32 2.74 -45.50 1.30
N LEU A 33 2.74 -45.44 -0.04
CA LEU A 33 1.62 -44.88 -0.83
C LEU A 33 0.85 -45.93 -1.64
N GLY A 34 0.81 -47.17 -1.15
CA GLY A 34 -0.08 -48.20 -1.69
C GLY A 34 -1.48 -48.07 -1.09
N GLN A 35 -2.47 -47.77 -1.95
CA GLN A 35 -3.93 -47.72 -1.71
C GLN A 35 -4.54 -46.34 -1.43
N ARG A 36 -4.70 -45.54 -2.51
CA ARG A 36 -5.86 -44.65 -2.64
C ARG A 36 -6.78 -45.19 -3.73
N GLN A 37 -8.04 -45.44 -3.40
CA GLN A 37 -9.08 -45.87 -4.33
C GLN A 37 -9.30 -44.78 -5.40
N ARG A 38 -9.27 -45.18 -6.68
CA ARG A 38 -9.62 -44.29 -7.81
C ARG A 38 -11.13 -44.06 -7.82
N ALA A 39 -11.55 -42.80 -7.86
CA ALA A 39 -12.93 -42.45 -8.15
C ALA A 39 -13.30 -42.86 -9.60
N PRO A 40 -14.57 -43.22 -9.88
CA PRO A 40 -14.98 -43.65 -11.22
C PRO A 40 -14.91 -42.50 -12.23
N ALA A 41 -14.51 -42.82 -13.46
CA ALA A 41 -14.44 -41.87 -14.57
C ALA A 41 -15.84 -41.46 -15.03
N VAL A 42 -16.06 -40.14 -15.17
CA VAL A 42 -17.28 -39.58 -15.77
C VAL A 42 -17.16 -39.65 -17.30
N PRO A 43 -18.18 -40.10 -18.05
CA PRO A 43 -18.11 -40.18 -19.51
C PRO A 43 -18.01 -38.78 -20.15
N ARG A 44 -17.04 -38.58 -21.03
CA ARG A 44 -16.91 -37.39 -21.89
C ARG A 44 -18.00 -37.41 -22.97
N SER A 45 -18.87 -36.40 -22.99
CA SER A 45 -19.66 -36.07 -24.18
C SER A 45 -18.76 -35.38 -25.20
N THR A 46 -18.69 -35.90 -26.43
CA THR A 46 -18.05 -35.24 -27.57
C THR A 46 -18.89 -34.04 -28.00
N PRO A 47 -18.34 -32.81 -28.04
CA PRO A 47 -19.03 -31.67 -28.61
C PRO A 47 -19.03 -31.77 -30.15
N GLU A 48 -20.19 -31.48 -30.75
CA GLU A 48 -20.32 -31.23 -32.19
C GLU A 48 -19.40 -30.09 -32.63
N TYR A 49 -18.69 -30.31 -33.73
CA TYR A 49 -17.83 -29.34 -34.40
C TYR A 49 -18.71 -28.28 -35.09
N THR A 50 -18.66 -27.05 -34.58
CA THR A 50 -19.10 -25.85 -35.29
C THR A 50 -17.91 -24.93 -35.50
N ASP A 51 -17.66 -24.59 -36.77
CA ASP A 51 -16.73 -23.56 -37.23
C ASP A 51 -16.98 -22.23 -36.47
N LYS A 52 -15.99 -21.77 -35.68
CA LYS A 52 -16.10 -20.58 -34.81
C LYS A 52 -14.81 -19.77 -34.81
N THR A 53 -14.55 -19.07 -35.91
CA THR A 53 -13.63 -17.93 -35.91
C THR A 53 -14.37 -16.69 -35.37
N THR A 54 -13.86 -16.12 -34.27
CA THR A 54 -14.27 -14.86 -33.60
C THR A 54 -15.77 -14.68 -33.35
N ASN A 55 -16.23 -15.03 -32.14
CA ASN A 55 -17.59 -14.77 -31.71
C ASN A 55 -17.75 -13.26 -31.44
N SER A 56 -18.65 -12.56 -32.15
CA SER A 56 -18.92 -11.12 -31.99
C SER A 56 -19.54 -10.72 -30.63
N SER A 57 -19.51 -11.63 -29.66
CA SER A 57 -20.08 -11.50 -28.31
C SER A 57 -19.01 -11.43 -27.21
N TRP A 58 -17.73 -11.43 -27.58
CA TRP A 58 -16.60 -11.27 -26.65
C TRP A 58 -16.58 -9.86 -26.05
N HIS A 59 -16.48 -9.80 -24.73
CA HIS A 59 -16.79 -8.60 -23.96
C HIS A 59 -15.76 -7.49 -24.18
N TYR A 60 -14.49 -7.88 -24.38
CA TYR A 60 -13.39 -6.94 -24.53
C TYR A 60 -12.89 -6.83 -25.98
N LEU A 61 -13.64 -7.33 -26.96
CA LEU A 61 -13.29 -7.27 -28.37
C LEU A 61 -13.71 -5.92 -28.97
N THR A 62 -12.74 -5.05 -29.21
CA THR A 62 -12.90 -3.74 -29.82
C THR A 62 -11.88 -3.56 -30.94
N ASP A 63 -11.98 -2.48 -31.71
CA ASP A 63 -10.97 -2.16 -32.73
C ASP A 63 -9.56 -1.98 -32.13
N LYS A 64 -9.46 -1.52 -30.87
CA LYS A 64 -8.19 -1.36 -30.15
C LYS A 64 -7.59 -2.72 -29.74
N THR A 65 -8.43 -3.64 -29.27
CA THR A 65 -7.98 -4.91 -28.67
C THR A 65 -7.89 -6.05 -29.67
N LYS A 66 -8.49 -5.92 -30.87
CA LYS A 66 -8.51 -6.94 -31.92
C LYS A 66 -7.13 -7.49 -32.27
N LYS A 67 -6.10 -6.65 -32.24
CA LYS A 67 -4.70 -7.05 -32.53
C LYS A 67 -4.09 -7.98 -31.46
N PHE A 68 -4.68 -8.03 -30.27
CA PHE A 68 -4.22 -8.85 -29.15
C PHE A 68 -4.99 -10.16 -29.00
N VAL A 69 -6.03 -10.39 -29.81
CA VAL A 69 -6.87 -11.60 -29.71
C VAL A 69 -6.02 -12.86 -29.90
N VAL A 70 -6.14 -13.79 -28.96
CA VAL A 70 -5.56 -15.13 -29.05
C VAL A 70 -6.61 -16.11 -29.57
N ASP A 71 -6.27 -16.90 -30.59
CA ASP A 71 -7.10 -18.03 -31.00
C ASP A 71 -6.92 -19.18 -29.99
N GLY A 72 -7.86 -19.27 -29.05
CA GLY A 72 -7.84 -20.26 -27.97
C GLY A 72 -7.91 -21.71 -28.44
N THR A 73 -8.29 -21.96 -29.70
CA THR A 73 -8.34 -23.32 -30.29
C THR A 73 -7.07 -23.71 -31.02
N ALA A 74 -6.19 -22.73 -31.30
CA ALA A 74 -5.00 -22.91 -32.11
C ALA A 74 -3.69 -22.83 -31.29
N ILE A 75 -3.79 -22.78 -29.95
CA ILE A 75 -2.59 -22.78 -29.09
C ILE A 75 -1.89 -24.14 -29.22
N PRO A 76 -0.58 -24.17 -29.57
CA PRO A 76 0.14 -25.43 -29.73
C PRO A 76 0.04 -26.32 -28.49
N ASP A 77 -0.19 -27.62 -28.73
CA ASP A 77 -0.33 -28.68 -27.72
C ASP A 77 -1.52 -28.57 -26.75
N VAL A 78 -2.27 -27.46 -26.75
CA VAL A 78 -3.53 -27.31 -26.02
C VAL A 78 -4.67 -27.87 -26.87
N ASP A 79 -5.21 -29.03 -26.48
CA ASP A 79 -6.24 -29.76 -27.24
C ASP A 79 -7.68 -29.40 -26.84
N PHE A 80 -7.86 -28.29 -26.14
CA PHE A 80 -9.13 -27.71 -25.72
C PHE A 80 -9.14 -26.20 -25.99
N ASP A 81 -10.33 -25.64 -26.15
CA ASP A 81 -10.51 -24.20 -26.30
C ASP A 81 -10.30 -23.50 -24.95
N VAL A 82 -9.36 -22.56 -24.88
CA VAL A 82 -9.11 -21.75 -23.67
C VAL A 82 -10.03 -20.53 -23.55
N GLY A 83 -10.89 -20.31 -24.54
CA GLY A 83 -11.88 -19.24 -24.55
C GLY A 83 -11.33 -17.87 -24.95
N GLU A 84 -12.07 -16.82 -24.56
CA GLU A 84 -11.68 -15.43 -24.84
C GLU A 84 -10.40 -15.08 -24.07
N SER A 85 -9.35 -14.66 -24.78
CA SER A 85 -8.16 -14.09 -24.17
C SER A 85 -7.41 -13.18 -25.12
N TYR A 86 -6.60 -12.30 -24.53
CA TYR A 86 -5.82 -11.29 -25.24
C TYR A 86 -4.39 -11.32 -24.76
N ALA A 87 -3.41 -11.37 -25.65
CA ALA A 87 -2.01 -11.36 -25.29
C ALA A 87 -1.19 -10.52 -26.28
N GLY A 88 -0.13 -9.89 -25.78
CA GLY A 88 0.80 -9.15 -26.61
C GLY A 88 1.55 -8.08 -25.83
N LEU A 89 2.12 -7.14 -26.57
CA LEU A 89 2.98 -6.09 -26.05
C LEU A 89 2.25 -4.77 -25.93
N ILE A 90 2.44 -4.10 -24.81
CA ILE A 90 2.01 -2.71 -24.62
C ILE A 90 3.23 -1.86 -24.27
N PRO A 91 3.45 -0.74 -24.97
CA PRO A 91 4.57 0.15 -24.72
C PRO A 91 4.46 0.82 -23.36
N LEU A 92 5.62 1.11 -22.78
CA LEU A 92 5.72 1.91 -21.56
C LEU A 92 5.61 3.40 -21.94
N GLY A 93 4.44 4.00 -21.68
CA GLY A 93 4.19 5.40 -22.05
C GLY A 93 4.30 5.63 -23.55
N ASN A 94 5.24 6.49 -23.96
CA ASN A 94 5.53 6.78 -25.38
C ASN A 94 6.76 6.02 -25.92
N SER A 95 7.29 5.04 -25.19
CA SER A 95 8.45 4.26 -25.62
C SER A 95 8.17 3.51 -26.93
N THR A 96 9.20 3.40 -27.77
CA THR A 96 9.15 2.64 -29.03
C THR A 96 9.92 1.32 -28.95
N THR A 97 10.61 1.07 -27.83
CA THR A 97 11.49 -0.11 -27.66
C THR A 97 11.18 -0.90 -26.39
N ASP A 98 10.65 -0.25 -25.36
CA ASP A 98 10.39 -0.88 -24.07
C ASP A 98 8.88 -1.14 -23.95
N GLU A 99 8.53 -2.42 -23.81
CA GLU A 99 7.15 -2.88 -23.75
C GLU A 99 7.02 -3.98 -22.70
N PHE A 100 5.87 -4.06 -22.02
CA PHE A 100 5.55 -5.24 -21.22
C PHE A 100 4.63 -6.16 -22.00
N TYR A 101 4.96 -7.45 -21.94
CA TYR A 101 4.08 -8.52 -22.35
C TYR A 101 3.00 -8.77 -21.31
N PHE A 102 1.78 -8.95 -21.78
CA PHE A 102 0.65 -9.34 -20.94
C PHE A 102 -0.10 -10.50 -21.57
N TRP A 103 -0.80 -11.25 -20.72
CA TRP A 103 -1.88 -12.14 -21.14
C TRP A 103 -3.09 -11.89 -20.24
N PHE A 104 -4.19 -11.42 -20.83
CA PHE A 104 -5.42 -11.05 -20.17
C PHE A 104 -6.53 -12.07 -20.48
N TYR A 105 -7.16 -12.58 -19.42
CA TYR A 105 -8.36 -13.43 -19.50
C TYR A 105 -9.54 -12.75 -18.81
N PRO A 106 -10.57 -12.38 -19.58
CA PRO A 106 -11.88 -12.04 -19.06
C PRO A 106 -12.47 -13.16 -18.21
N SER A 107 -13.28 -12.78 -17.23
CA SER A 107 -13.85 -13.77 -16.33
C SER A 107 -14.87 -14.67 -17.02
N THR A 108 -14.86 -15.95 -16.67
CA THR A 108 -15.97 -16.86 -17.01
C THR A 108 -17.15 -16.74 -16.03
N ASN A 109 -16.95 -16.06 -14.89
CA ASN A 109 -18.02 -15.75 -13.95
C ASN A 109 -19.00 -14.73 -14.58
N LYS A 110 -20.30 -14.96 -14.42
CA LYS A 110 -21.37 -14.12 -14.99
C LYS A 110 -22.03 -13.21 -13.96
N ASP A 111 -21.51 -13.17 -12.74
CA ASP A 111 -21.90 -12.16 -11.77
C ASP A 111 -21.49 -10.78 -12.28
N LYS A 112 -22.45 -9.84 -12.31
CA LYS A 112 -22.23 -8.47 -12.78
C LYS A 112 -21.19 -7.73 -11.94
N ALA A 113 -21.03 -8.09 -10.67
CA ALA A 113 -20.01 -7.48 -9.83
C ALA A 113 -18.58 -7.74 -10.35
N VAL A 114 -18.38 -8.85 -11.06
CA VAL A 114 -17.08 -9.24 -11.63
C VAL A 114 -16.71 -8.36 -12.83
N ASP A 115 -17.70 -7.87 -13.58
CA ASP A 115 -17.43 -6.97 -14.71
C ASP A 115 -16.67 -5.72 -14.23
N ASP A 116 -16.90 -5.28 -12.98
CA ASP A 116 -16.35 -4.06 -12.38
C ASP A 116 -14.99 -4.24 -11.69
N GLU A 117 -14.32 -5.39 -11.82
CA GLU A 117 -13.03 -5.65 -11.18
C GLU A 117 -12.00 -6.31 -12.11
N ILE A 118 -10.73 -6.11 -11.80
CA ILE A 118 -9.59 -6.76 -12.44
C ILE A 118 -8.52 -7.09 -11.42
N LEU A 119 -7.94 -8.27 -11.55
CA LEU A 119 -6.81 -8.74 -10.77
C LEU A 119 -5.55 -8.78 -11.65
N ILE A 120 -4.53 -8.09 -11.18
CA ILE A 120 -3.16 -8.15 -11.69
C ILE A 120 -2.43 -9.27 -10.96
N TRP A 121 -1.76 -10.13 -11.72
CA TRP A 121 -0.82 -11.12 -11.19
C TRP A 121 0.61 -10.79 -11.63
N LEU A 122 1.49 -10.58 -10.65
CA LEU A 122 2.92 -10.34 -10.82
C LEU A 122 3.70 -11.59 -10.41
N ASN A 123 4.05 -12.36 -11.45
CA ASN A 123 5.01 -13.48 -11.56
C ASN A 123 4.59 -14.34 -12.79
N GLY A 124 5.26 -15.49 -13.02
CA GLY A 124 4.92 -16.44 -14.09
C GLY A 124 3.58 -17.19 -13.89
N GLY A 125 3.40 -18.34 -14.58
CA GLY A 125 2.15 -19.10 -14.61
C GLY A 125 1.99 -20.15 -13.50
N GLU A 126 0.83 -20.13 -12.81
CA GLU A 126 0.42 -21.11 -11.78
C GLU A 126 -1.10 -21.27 -11.67
N ASN A 127 -1.80 -20.13 -11.74
CA ASN A 127 -3.25 -19.97 -11.57
C ASN A 127 -3.98 -19.65 -12.89
N GLY A 128 -3.30 -19.78 -14.02
CA GLY A 128 -3.85 -19.61 -15.38
C GLY A 128 -4.82 -20.73 -15.80
N PRO A 129 -5.49 -20.59 -16.95
CA PRO A 129 -6.55 -21.49 -17.42
C PRO A 129 -6.09 -22.92 -17.71
N PHE A 130 -4.79 -23.14 -17.89
CA PHE A 130 -4.19 -24.46 -18.06
C PHE A 130 -2.81 -24.50 -17.42
N THR A 131 -2.31 -25.71 -17.18
CA THR A 131 -1.05 -25.93 -16.47
C THR A 131 -0.28 -27.11 -17.06
N TRP A 132 1.05 -27.02 -17.02
CA TRP A 132 1.95 -28.15 -17.26
C TRP A 132 2.37 -28.75 -15.92
N GLN A 133 1.57 -29.70 -15.43
CA GLN A 133 1.91 -30.39 -14.19
C GLN A 133 3.07 -31.35 -14.42
N TYR A 134 3.88 -31.56 -13.38
CA TYR A 134 4.97 -32.52 -13.46
C TYR A 134 4.45 -33.91 -13.87
N GLY A 135 4.99 -34.45 -14.96
CA GLY A 135 4.61 -35.76 -15.49
C GLY A 135 3.45 -35.75 -16.50
N THR A 136 2.93 -34.59 -16.91
CA THR A 136 1.98 -34.51 -18.04
C THR A 136 2.71 -34.40 -19.37
N TYR A 137 2.21 -35.11 -20.38
CA TYR A 137 2.73 -35.04 -21.76
C TYR A 137 2.25 -33.79 -22.52
N LYS A 138 1.19 -33.15 -22.02
CA LYS A 138 0.43 -32.06 -22.62
C LYS A 138 -0.12 -31.13 -21.52
N PRO A 139 -0.57 -29.91 -21.82
CA PRO A 139 -1.21 -29.07 -20.82
C PRO A 139 -2.51 -29.73 -20.40
N VAL A 140 -2.90 -29.50 -19.16
CA VAL A 140 -4.22 -29.87 -18.66
C VAL A 140 -4.97 -28.61 -18.29
N GLU A 141 -6.28 -28.60 -18.56
CA GLU A 141 -7.16 -27.52 -18.11
C GLU A 141 -7.06 -27.39 -16.58
N ASN A 142 -6.98 -26.15 -16.10
CA ASN A 142 -6.90 -25.85 -14.68
C ASN A 142 -8.31 -25.55 -14.15
N PRO A 143 -8.95 -26.50 -13.44
CA PRO A 143 -10.29 -26.27 -12.90
C PRO A 143 -10.31 -25.17 -11.83
N TYR A 144 -9.16 -24.81 -11.25
CA TYR A 144 -9.02 -23.80 -10.21
C TYR A 144 -8.41 -22.49 -10.73
N SER A 145 -8.49 -22.24 -12.03
CA SER A 145 -7.95 -21.01 -12.58
C SER A 145 -8.66 -19.78 -12.01
N TRP A 146 -7.90 -18.73 -11.71
CA TRP A 146 -8.42 -17.54 -11.07
C TRP A 146 -9.32 -16.69 -11.98
N HIS A 147 -9.15 -16.80 -13.31
CA HIS A 147 -10.08 -16.14 -14.25
C HIS A 147 -11.52 -16.70 -14.15
N ARG A 148 -11.74 -17.81 -13.43
CA ARG A 148 -13.08 -18.31 -13.10
C ARG A 148 -13.79 -17.50 -12.02
N LEU A 149 -13.06 -16.66 -11.28
CA LEU A 149 -13.60 -15.81 -10.22
C LEU A 149 -13.69 -14.34 -10.64
N THR A 150 -12.65 -13.85 -11.31
CA THR A 150 -12.51 -12.43 -11.68
C THR A 150 -11.83 -12.24 -13.04
N ASN A 151 -11.73 -11.03 -13.56
CA ASN A 151 -10.91 -10.74 -14.75
C ASN A 151 -9.44 -10.73 -14.33
N VAL A 152 -8.56 -11.46 -15.04
CA VAL A 152 -7.16 -11.59 -14.61
C VAL A 152 -6.20 -11.23 -15.73
N VAL A 153 -5.22 -10.38 -15.42
CA VAL A 153 -4.09 -10.08 -16.30
C VAL A 153 -2.78 -10.51 -15.66
N TRP A 154 -2.05 -11.37 -16.38
CA TRP A 154 -0.66 -11.74 -16.06
C TRP A 154 0.26 -10.81 -16.83
N ILE A 155 1.22 -10.20 -16.13
CA ILE A 155 2.12 -9.18 -16.70
C ILE A 155 3.56 -9.62 -16.47
N GLU A 156 4.34 -9.71 -17.54
CA GLU A 156 5.77 -9.97 -17.45
C GLU A 156 6.51 -8.64 -17.30
N GLN A 157 7.13 -8.44 -16.15
CA GLN A 157 7.84 -7.21 -15.78
C GLN A 157 9.03 -7.57 -14.88
N PRO A 158 10.08 -6.73 -14.78
CA PRO A 158 10.30 -5.47 -15.52
C PRO A 158 10.79 -5.69 -16.96
N VAL A 159 11.24 -4.63 -17.64
CA VAL A 159 11.82 -4.70 -18.99
C VAL A 159 12.92 -5.77 -19.03
N GLY A 160 12.88 -6.63 -20.05
CA GLY A 160 13.79 -7.78 -20.22
C GLY A 160 13.32 -9.08 -19.59
N THR A 161 12.17 -9.09 -18.90
CA THR A 161 11.58 -10.30 -18.33
C THR A 161 10.71 -11.02 -19.36
N GLY A 162 11.02 -12.27 -19.65
CA GLY A 162 10.21 -13.12 -20.53
C GLY A 162 10.09 -12.55 -21.95
N PHE A 163 8.86 -12.29 -22.37
CA PHE A 163 8.49 -11.71 -23.65
C PHE A 163 8.49 -10.18 -23.65
N SER A 164 8.85 -9.50 -22.56
CA SER A 164 8.88 -8.03 -22.45
C SER A 164 10.21 -7.45 -22.98
N PRO A 165 10.28 -6.95 -24.23
CA PRO A 165 11.52 -6.47 -24.83
C PRO A 165 11.93 -5.09 -24.30
N GLY A 166 13.19 -4.75 -24.52
CA GLY A 166 13.77 -3.47 -24.17
C GLY A 166 15.16 -3.64 -23.55
N THR A 167 15.76 -2.52 -23.12
CA THR A 167 17.03 -2.56 -22.39
C THR A 167 16.73 -2.42 -20.90
N PRO A 168 17.06 -3.41 -20.04
CA PRO A 168 16.85 -3.28 -18.61
C PRO A 168 17.68 -2.12 -18.04
N THR A 169 17.00 -1.08 -17.55
CA THR A 169 17.63 0.13 -16.97
C THR A 169 17.25 0.35 -15.51
N ALA A 170 16.19 -0.29 -15.01
CA ALA A 170 15.74 -0.14 -13.63
C ALA A 170 16.82 -0.55 -12.63
N GLN A 171 17.08 0.30 -11.63
CA GLN A 171 18.08 0.07 -10.59
C GLN A 171 17.47 -0.37 -9.26
N ASN A 172 16.16 -0.14 -9.05
CA ASN A 172 15.43 -0.44 -7.83
C ASN A 172 13.92 -0.65 -8.10
N GLU A 173 13.17 -1.01 -7.06
CA GLU A 173 11.73 -1.28 -7.11
C GLU A 173 10.89 -0.05 -7.50
N GLU A 174 11.38 1.15 -7.22
CA GLU A 174 10.69 2.37 -7.60
C GLU A 174 10.74 2.61 -9.11
N ASP A 175 11.88 2.34 -9.76
CA ASP A 175 11.98 2.38 -11.23
C ASP A 175 11.05 1.34 -11.87
N ILE A 176 10.94 0.16 -11.25
CA ILE A 176 10.03 -0.90 -11.69
C ILE A 176 8.57 -0.45 -11.55
N ALA A 177 8.23 0.21 -10.44
CA ALA A 177 6.89 0.74 -10.21
C ALA A 177 6.48 1.79 -11.26
N GLU A 178 7.42 2.64 -11.69
CA GLU A 178 7.17 3.63 -12.75
C GLU A 178 7.00 2.99 -14.13
N GLN A 179 7.85 2.02 -14.49
CA GLN A 179 7.64 1.23 -15.71
C GLN A 179 6.26 0.56 -15.70
N PHE A 180 5.86 -0.02 -14.56
CA PHE A 180 4.56 -0.63 -14.40
C PHE A 180 3.40 0.37 -14.53
N LYS A 181 3.50 1.55 -13.92
CA LYS A 181 2.50 2.62 -14.01
C LYS A 181 2.31 3.08 -15.46
N ALA A 182 3.41 3.22 -16.21
CA ALA A 182 3.40 3.57 -17.62
C ALA A 182 2.73 2.50 -18.49
N PHE A 183 3.03 1.21 -18.26
CA PHE A 183 2.31 0.10 -18.88
C PHE A 183 0.82 0.12 -18.54
N TRP A 184 0.49 0.22 -17.24
CA TRP A 184 -0.86 0.07 -16.72
C TRP A 184 -1.81 1.12 -17.29
N LYS A 185 -1.34 2.37 -17.42
CA LYS A 185 -2.07 3.44 -18.10
C LYS A 185 -2.47 3.04 -19.53
N ASN A 186 -1.49 2.61 -20.34
CA ASN A 186 -1.73 2.21 -21.72
C ASN A 186 -2.60 0.94 -21.82
N PHE A 187 -2.46 0.00 -20.89
CA PHE A 187 -3.30 -1.20 -20.79
C PHE A 187 -4.76 -0.83 -20.52
N VAL A 188 -5.01 0.01 -19.51
CA VAL A 188 -6.36 0.50 -19.18
C VAL A 188 -7.00 1.23 -20.36
N ASP A 189 -6.25 2.06 -21.08
CA ASP A 189 -6.74 2.80 -22.24
C ASP A 189 -7.00 1.91 -23.46
N THR A 190 -6.25 0.81 -23.59
CA THR A 190 -6.41 -0.17 -24.66
C THR A 190 -7.67 -1.01 -24.46
N PHE A 191 -7.93 -1.44 -23.23
CA PHE A 191 -9.03 -2.35 -22.89
C PHE A 191 -10.27 -1.62 -22.32
N ASP A 192 -10.27 -0.29 -22.32
CA ASP A 192 -11.34 0.57 -21.77
C ASP A 192 -11.73 0.16 -20.34
N LEU A 193 -10.73 -0.07 -19.48
CA LEU A 193 -10.86 -0.56 -18.10
C LEU A 193 -10.91 0.57 -17.06
N GLN A 194 -11.34 1.77 -17.45
CA GLN A 194 -11.43 2.89 -16.52
C GLN A 194 -12.52 2.62 -15.47
N ASN A 195 -12.26 3.01 -14.22
CA ASN A 195 -13.18 2.86 -13.07
C ASN A 195 -13.44 1.40 -12.61
N ARG A 196 -12.51 0.47 -12.88
CA ARG A 196 -12.55 -0.88 -12.30
C ARG A 196 -11.91 -0.89 -10.92
N LYS A 197 -12.35 -1.80 -10.04
CA LYS A 197 -11.61 -2.18 -8.83
C LYS A 197 -10.37 -2.95 -9.26
N VAL A 198 -9.20 -2.54 -8.80
CA VAL A 198 -7.93 -3.15 -9.18
C VAL A 198 -7.33 -3.88 -7.99
N TYR A 199 -7.07 -5.17 -8.15
CA TYR A 199 -6.39 -6.01 -7.18
C TYR A 199 -4.98 -6.30 -7.67
N ILE A 200 -3.95 -5.89 -6.93
CA ILE A 200 -2.56 -6.19 -7.29
C ILE A 200 -2.09 -7.35 -6.42
N THR A 201 -1.75 -8.45 -7.08
CA THR A 201 -1.30 -9.69 -6.43
C THR A 201 -0.02 -10.18 -7.07
N GLY A 202 0.73 -11.00 -6.35
CA GLY A 202 1.94 -11.61 -6.87
C GLY A 202 2.57 -12.52 -5.84
N GLU A 203 3.66 -13.18 -6.22
CA GLU A 203 4.36 -14.12 -5.37
C GLU A 203 5.85 -13.81 -5.26
N SER A 204 6.50 -14.30 -4.20
CA SER A 204 7.95 -14.26 -4.04
C SER A 204 8.48 -12.81 -4.07
N TYR A 205 9.34 -12.45 -5.02
CA TYR A 205 9.86 -11.09 -5.14
C TYR A 205 8.78 -10.06 -5.49
N ALA A 206 7.60 -10.46 -5.94
CA ALA A 206 6.46 -9.55 -6.02
C ALA A 206 5.99 -9.03 -4.65
N GLY A 207 6.44 -9.64 -3.54
CA GLY A 207 6.33 -9.02 -2.21
C GLY A 207 7.07 -7.68 -2.10
N MET A 208 8.03 -7.42 -2.99
CA MET A 208 8.63 -6.10 -3.22
C MET A 208 7.85 -5.32 -4.29
N TYR A 209 7.57 -5.91 -5.45
CA TYR A 209 6.88 -5.17 -6.54
C TYR A 209 5.51 -4.61 -6.12
N VAL A 210 4.67 -5.42 -5.47
CA VAL A 210 3.28 -5.07 -5.18
C VAL A 210 3.18 -3.84 -4.27
N PRO A 211 3.90 -3.74 -3.13
CA PRO A 211 3.90 -2.52 -2.32
C PRO A 211 4.41 -1.28 -3.05
N TYR A 212 5.49 -1.39 -3.84
CA TYR A 212 6.06 -0.24 -4.54
C TYR A 212 5.15 0.26 -5.67
N ILE A 213 4.54 -0.64 -6.44
CA ILE A 213 3.53 -0.31 -7.45
C ILE A 213 2.29 0.32 -6.82
N ALA A 214 1.83 -0.22 -5.68
CA ALA A 214 0.69 0.33 -4.97
C ALA A 214 1.00 1.71 -4.36
N SER A 215 2.20 1.90 -3.81
CA SER A 215 2.65 3.14 -3.19
C SER A 215 2.87 4.27 -4.21
N SER A 216 3.48 3.98 -5.37
CA SER A 216 3.65 4.98 -6.45
C SER A 216 2.34 5.49 -7.04
N SER A 217 1.22 4.87 -6.67
CA SER A 217 -0.13 5.30 -7.03
C SER A 217 -0.75 6.29 -6.01
N LEU A 218 -0.20 6.42 -4.80
CA LEU A 218 -0.66 7.38 -3.79
C LEU A 218 -0.24 8.81 -4.12
N PHE A 219 0.96 8.96 -4.69
CA PHE A 219 1.46 10.23 -5.21
C PHE A 219 1.27 10.25 -6.73
N PRO A 220 0.37 11.10 -7.27
CA PRO A 220 0.08 11.17 -8.71
C PRO A 220 1.20 11.87 -9.51
N LEU A 221 2.44 11.79 -9.04
CA LEU A 221 3.62 12.32 -9.72
C LEU A 221 3.93 11.47 -10.96
N ASP A 222 4.35 12.12 -12.04
CA ASP A 222 4.84 11.44 -13.23
C ASP A 222 6.34 11.12 -13.11
N SER A 223 6.88 10.45 -14.13
CA SER A 223 8.28 10.02 -14.14
C SER A 223 9.27 11.19 -14.11
N ASP A 224 8.91 12.34 -14.69
CA ASP A 224 9.79 13.51 -14.79
C ASP A 224 9.84 14.25 -13.44
N ASP A 225 8.68 14.38 -12.78
CA ASP A 225 8.61 14.88 -11.39
C ASP A 225 9.47 14.02 -10.47
N LEU A 226 9.27 12.70 -10.47
CA LEU A 226 9.96 11.77 -9.58
C LEU A 226 11.46 11.75 -9.84
N ALA A 227 11.88 11.78 -11.11
CA ALA A 227 13.30 11.86 -11.46
C ALA A 227 13.93 13.15 -10.94
N THR A 228 13.22 14.28 -11.05
CA THR A 228 13.67 15.58 -10.56
C THR A 228 13.79 15.59 -9.04
N TYR A 229 12.76 15.13 -8.32
CA TYR A 229 12.78 15.12 -6.85
C TYR A 229 13.80 14.14 -6.27
N ARG A 230 14.03 12.99 -6.91
CA ARG A 230 15.11 12.07 -6.53
C ARG A 230 16.49 12.66 -6.78
N ALA A 231 16.67 13.37 -7.89
CA ALA A 231 17.93 14.05 -8.17
C ALA A 231 18.21 15.12 -7.10
N LEU A 232 17.19 15.91 -6.72
CA LEU A 232 17.30 16.88 -5.63
C LEU A 232 17.54 16.22 -4.28
N ASP A 233 16.88 15.10 -3.96
CA ASP A 233 17.10 14.35 -2.71
C ASP A 233 18.58 13.95 -2.52
N VAL A 234 19.25 13.59 -3.62
CA VAL A 234 20.69 13.28 -3.63
C VAL A 234 21.54 14.56 -3.63
N GLU A 235 21.26 15.51 -4.53
CA GLU A 235 22.05 16.75 -4.67
C GLU A 235 22.02 17.60 -3.40
N CYS A 236 20.86 17.68 -2.75
CA CYS A 236 20.66 18.40 -1.50
C CYS A 236 21.21 17.64 -0.28
N GLY A 237 21.68 16.40 -0.45
CA GLY A 237 22.28 15.59 0.61
C GLY A 237 21.28 15.01 1.61
N PHE A 238 19.97 15.03 1.31
CA PHE A 238 18.94 14.47 2.18
C PHE A 238 19.05 12.95 2.27
N ALA A 239 19.33 12.27 1.14
CA ALA A 239 19.56 10.82 1.11
C ALA A 239 20.73 10.42 2.01
N ASP A 240 21.89 11.03 1.81
CA ASP A 240 23.10 10.80 2.61
C ASP A 240 22.87 11.08 4.10
N PHE A 241 22.08 12.11 4.41
CA PHE A 241 21.72 12.45 5.77
C PHE A 241 20.88 11.36 6.45
N ARG A 242 19.83 10.86 5.77
CA ARG A 242 19.02 9.75 6.28
C ARG A 242 19.86 8.49 6.46
N ASP A 243 20.65 8.11 5.45
CA ASP A 243 21.50 6.92 5.48
C ASP A 243 22.54 6.95 6.61
N LYS A 244 23.07 8.14 6.92
CA LYS A 244 24.04 8.32 8.00
C LYS A 244 23.39 8.29 9.37
N TYR A 245 22.32 9.08 9.57
CA TYR A 245 21.81 9.38 10.90
C TYR A 245 20.61 8.53 11.34
N LEU A 246 19.89 7.91 10.41
CA LEU A 246 18.82 6.94 10.72
C LEU A 246 19.39 5.52 10.90
N THR A 247 20.49 5.42 11.65
CA THR A 247 21.18 4.16 11.94
C THR A 247 21.10 3.82 13.42
N TYR A 248 21.26 2.54 13.74
CA TYR A 248 21.06 1.98 15.08
C TYR A 248 22.31 1.15 15.47
N PRO A 249 23.11 1.57 16.47
CA PRO A 249 23.02 2.83 17.21
C PRO A 249 23.34 4.05 16.33
N PRO A 250 22.89 5.27 16.70
CA PRO A 250 23.21 6.47 15.93
C PRO A 250 24.70 6.81 16.03
N PRO A 251 25.29 7.45 14.99
CA PRO A 251 26.71 7.71 14.94
C PRO A 251 27.14 8.91 15.82
N GLY A 252 26.19 9.69 16.32
CA GLY A 252 26.41 10.92 17.09
C GLY A 252 25.28 11.91 16.88
N LEU A 253 25.40 13.10 17.47
CA LEU A 253 24.42 14.17 17.33
C LEU A 253 24.24 14.57 15.86
N LEU A 254 23.01 14.97 15.53
CA LEU A 254 22.74 15.62 14.24
C LEU A 254 23.53 16.95 14.16
N PRO A 255 23.85 17.40 12.93
CA PRO A 255 24.37 18.75 12.71
C PRO A 255 23.46 19.81 13.32
N GLY A 256 24.02 21.00 13.59
CA GLY A 256 23.23 22.15 14.03
C GLY A 256 22.23 22.58 12.95
N PRO A 257 21.19 23.37 13.28
CA PRO A 257 20.18 23.81 12.32
C PRO A 257 20.77 24.48 11.08
N ASP A 258 21.84 25.26 11.23
CA ASP A 258 22.54 25.95 10.13
C ASP A 258 23.43 25.02 9.28
N ASP A 259 23.66 23.79 9.74
CA ASP A 259 24.50 22.77 9.08
C ASP A 259 23.65 21.59 8.56
N LEU A 260 22.32 21.69 8.60
CA LEU A 260 21.43 20.68 8.04
C LEU A 260 21.48 20.72 6.50
N PRO A 261 21.34 19.58 5.81
CA PRO A 261 21.31 19.58 4.36
C PRO A 261 20.21 20.49 3.81
N GLY A 262 20.50 21.22 2.74
CA GLY A 262 19.54 22.05 2.01
C GLY A 262 19.19 23.41 2.63
N VAL A 263 19.71 23.76 3.83
CA VAL A 263 19.38 25.06 4.48
C VAL A 263 20.01 26.28 3.80
N ASP A 264 21.07 26.07 3.03
CA ASP A 264 21.80 27.10 2.29
C ASP A 264 21.37 27.19 0.81
N ASN A 265 20.40 26.38 0.39
CA ASN A 265 19.94 26.28 -0.99
C ASN A 265 18.41 26.33 -1.05
N GLU A 266 17.87 27.42 -1.62
CA GLU A 266 16.44 27.67 -1.76
C GLU A 266 15.68 26.50 -2.43
N THR A 267 16.24 25.95 -3.51
CA THR A 267 15.64 24.80 -4.22
C THR A 267 15.55 23.56 -3.34
N CYS A 268 16.53 23.35 -2.46
CA CYS A 268 16.54 22.23 -1.52
C CYS A 268 15.56 22.46 -0.37
N SER A 269 15.52 23.67 0.20
CA SER A 269 14.61 24.01 1.28
C SER A 269 13.14 23.96 0.86
N GLU A 270 12.84 24.23 -0.41
CA GLU A 270 11.49 24.19 -0.98
C GLU A 270 11.09 22.82 -1.52
N LEU A 271 11.96 21.79 -1.43
CA LEU A 271 11.66 20.48 -2.03
C LEU A 271 10.34 19.89 -1.54
N TYR A 272 10.05 20.01 -0.25
CA TYR A 272 8.80 19.54 0.34
C TYR A 272 7.58 20.26 -0.25
N ASP A 273 7.61 21.59 -0.28
CA ASP A 273 6.52 22.42 -0.81
C ASP A 273 6.32 22.18 -2.30
N ASN A 274 7.41 22.03 -3.06
CA ASN A 274 7.36 21.70 -4.49
C ASN A 274 6.71 20.35 -4.76
N ILE A 275 7.01 19.32 -3.95
CA ILE A 275 6.34 18.01 -4.04
C ILE A 275 4.85 18.17 -3.71
N TYR A 276 4.55 18.85 -2.61
CA TYR A 276 3.18 19.07 -2.15
C TYR A 276 2.33 19.78 -3.21
N ASP A 277 2.84 20.86 -3.80
CA ASP A 277 2.17 21.64 -4.84
C ASP A 277 1.96 20.81 -6.11
N SER A 278 2.99 20.09 -6.57
CA SER A 278 2.90 19.20 -7.73
C SER A 278 1.86 18.11 -7.56
N VAL A 279 1.74 17.56 -6.35
CA VAL A 279 0.71 16.57 -6.03
C VAL A 279 -0.68 17.21 -6.04
N ASN A 280 -0.87 18.36 -5.40
CA ASN A 280 -2.17 19.02 -5.31
C ASN A 280 -2.71 19.46 -6.68
N VAL A 281 -1.85 19.89 -7.60
CA VAL A 281 -2.26 20.21 -8.98
C VAL A 281 -2.85 18.99 -9.69
N LYS A 282 -2.32 17.79 -9.41
CA LYS A 282 -2.72 16.54 -10.07
C LYS A 282 -3.83 15.80 -9.32
N ASN A 283 -3.86 15.87 -7.99
CA ASN A 283 -4.90 15.36 -7.11
C ASN A 283 -5.40 16.48 -6.20
N PRO A 284 -6.48 17.20 -6.59
CA PRO A 284 -7.04 18.28 -5.77
C PRO A 284 -7.73 17.80 -4.49
N CYS A 285 -7.83 16.48 -4.27
CA CYS A 285 -8.30 15.89 -3.01
C CYS A 285 -7.14 15.26 -2.20
N PHE A 286 -5.89 15.60 -2.50
CA PHE A 286 -4.75 15.11 -1.73
C PHE A 286 -4.81 15.65 -0.30
N ASP A 287 -4.93 14.73 0.65
CA ASP A 287 -4.96 15.05 2.07
C ASP A 287 -3.58 14.78 2.65
N ILE A 288 -2.88 15.85 3.01
CA ILE A 288 -1.54 15.79 3.59
C ILE A 288 -1.55 15.09 4.97
N TYR A 289 -2.70 15.07 5.66
CA TYR A 289 -2.84 14.32 6.90
C TYR A 289 -3.11 12.83 6.68
N GLN A 290 -3.44 12.40 5.46
CA GLN A 290 -3.69 11.00 5.09
C GLN A 290 -3.63 10.86 3.55
N VAL A 291 -2.45 10.55 3.02
CA VAL A 291 -2.17 10.54 1.56
C VAL A 291 -2.98 9.54 0.72
N ALA A 292 -3.63 8.57 1.35
CA ALA A 292 -4.54 7.62 0.72
C ALA A 292 -5.98 8.13 0.59
N THR A 293 -6.28 9.35 1.06
CA THR A 293 -7.60 9.98 0.84
C THR A 293 -7.86 10.17 -0.65
N THR A 294 -9.10 9.89 -1.08
CA THR A 294 -9.51 9.95 -2.49
C THR A 294 -10.71 10.86 -2.69
N CYS A 295 -10.87 11.41 -3.89
CA CYS A 295 -12.07 12.16 -4.26
C CYS A 295 -13.31 11.23 -4.35
N PRO A 296 -14.53 11.74 -4.09
CA PRO A 296 -14.85 13.09 -3.63
C PRO A 296 -14.54 13.29 -2.14
N VAL A 297 -14.19 14.53 -1.76
CA VAL A 297 -14.05 14.91 -0.34
C VAL A 297 -15.39 14.71 0.35
N LEU A 298 -15.41 13.86 1.38
CA LEU A 298 -16.56 13.68 2.25
C LEU A 298 -16.61 14.84 3.24
N TRP A 299 -17.80 15.35 3.57
CA TRP A 299 -17.93 16.45 4.53
C TRP A 299 -17.79 15.94 5.97
N ASP A 300 -17.30 16.81 6.85
CA ASP A 300 -17.25 16.59 8.29
C ASP A 300 -18.19 17.55 9.00
N VAL A 301 -18.88 17.07 10.03
CA VAL A 301 -19.71 17.88 10.93
C VAL A 301 -18.90 18.95 11.68
N LEU A 302 -17.57 18.79 11.77
CA LEU A 302 -16.65 19.78 12.30
C LEU A 302 -16.19 20.80 11.25
N GLY A 303 -16.52 20.58 9.97
CA GLY A 303 -16.23 21.49 8.87
C GLY A 303 -14.83 21.35 8.26
N PHE A 304 -13.98 20.48 8.80
CA PHE A 304 -12.59 20.29 8.40
C PHE A 304 -12.26 18.81 8.08
N PRO A 305 -12.82 18.23 7.00
CA PRO A 305 -12.47 16.87 6.59
C PRO A 305 -11.03 16.78 6.05
N GLY A 306 -10.10 16.37 6.91
CA GLY A 306 -8.70 16.15 6.50
C GLY A 306 -7.99 17.47 6.27
N SER A 307 -7.66 17.77 5.00
CA SER A 307 -6.94 19.00 4.60
C SER A 307 -7.85 20.07 3.97
N PHE A 308 -9.17 19.91 4.07
CA PHE A 308 -10.14 20.76 3.35
C PHE A 308 -11.15 21.37 4.30
N ASP A 309 -11.56 22.62 4.04
CA ASP A 309 -12.80 23.16 4.59
C ASP A 309 -13.97 22.75 3.69
N TYR A 310 -14.88 21.93 4.20
CA TYR A 310 -16.06 21.53 3.44
C TYR A 310 -17.29 21.24 4.31
N LEU A 311 -18.34 22.03 4.06
CA LEU A 311 -19.69 21.86 4.60
C LEU A 311 -20.71 21.92 3.46
N PRO A 312 -21.66 20.98 3.38
CA PRO A 312 -22.69 21.01 2.35
C PRO A 312 -23.70 22.14 2.63
N GLU A 313 -24.39 22.59 1.58
CA GLU A 313 -25.41 23.64 1.69
C GLU A 313 -26.48 23.29 2.74
N GLY A 314 -26.75 24.24 3.65
CA GLY A 314 -27.71 24.06 4.75
C GLY A 314 -27.17 23.33 5.97
N ALA A 315 -25.96 22.77 5.92
CA ALA A 315 -25.27 22.27 7.11
C ALA A 315 -24.65 23.41 7.91
N GLN A 316 -24.45 23.15 9.20
CA GLN A 316 -23.75 24.02 10.13
C GLN A 316 -22.77 23.17 10.91
N ILE A 317 -21.61 23.75 11.26
CA ILE A 317 -20.65 23.10 12.15
C ILE A 317 -21.37 22.71 13.45
N TYR A 318 -21.18 21.47 13.88
CA TYR A 318 -21.89 20.91 15.02
C TYR A 318 -21.73 21.77 16.29
N PHE A 319 -20.50 22.24 16.56
CA PHE A 319 -20.19 23.09 17.70
C PHE A 319 -20.62 24.56 17.56
N ASN A 320 -21.10 24.99 16.38
CA ASN A 320 -21.71 26.32 16.19
C ASN A 320 -23.19 26.34 16.54
N ARG A 321 -23.80 25.20 16.81
CA ARG A 321 -25.19 25.13 17.23
C ARG A 321 -25.34 25.58 18.68
N THR A 322 -26.23 26.54 18.93
CA THR A 322 -26.46 27.06 20.29
C THR A 322 -27.04 26.01 21.25
N ASP A 323 -27.83 25.05 20.75
CA ASP A 323 -28.33 23.92 21.54
C ASP A 323 -27.20 22.99 21.97
N VAL A 324 -26.25 22.69 21.08
CA VAL A 324 -25.03 21.93 21.39
C VAL A 324 -24.17 22.68 22.41
N GLN A 325 -23.89 23.96 22.17
CA GLN A 325 -23.09 24.78 23.09
C GLN A 325 -23.71 24.83 24.48
N THR A 326 -25.02 25.03 24.57
CA THR A 326 -25.75 24.99 25.84
C THR A 326 -25.65 23.61 26.50
N ALA A 327 -25.82 22.52 25.73
CA ALA A 327 -25.78 21.16 26.25
C ALA A 327 -24.41 20.76 26.84
N ILE A 328 -23.32 21.27 26.27
CA ILE A 328 -21.95 21.00 26.75
C ILE A 328 -21.40 22.11 27.66
N ASN A 329 -22.23 23.09 28.03
CA ASN A 329 -21.84 24.26 28.82
C ASN A 329 -20.73 25.12 28.18
N ALA A 330 -20.65 25.13 26.85
CA ALA A 330 -19.75 26.00 26.10
C ALA A 330 -20.34 27.42 25.93
N PRO A 331 -19.49 28.45 25.82
CA PRO A 331 -19.95 29.80 25.50
C PRO A 331 -20.60 29.85 24.11
N HIS A 332 -21.52 30.80 23.93
CA HIS A 332 -22.21 30.99 22.64
C HIS A 332 -21.33 31.80 21.67
N ILE A 333 -20.43 31.11 20.98
CA ILE A 333 -19.43 31.70 20.07
C ILE A 333 -19.45 31.02 18.70
N SER A 334 -18.75 31.59 17.72
CA SER A 334 -18.39 30.85 16.51
C SER A 334 -17.14 30.02 16.82
N TRP A 335 -17.32 28.71 16.91
CA TRP A 335 -16.24 27.74 17.06
C TRP A 335 -15.55 27.50 15.70
N SER A 336 -14.24 27.28 15.76
CA SER A 336 -13.41 26.83 14.65
C SER A 336 -12.49 25.71 15.15
N SER A 337 -12.16 24.76 14.25
CA SER A 337 -11.21 23.68 14.56
C SER A 337 -9.79 24.21 14.72
N CYS A 338 -9.42 25.20 13.90
CA CYS A 338 -8.12 25.87 13.92
C CYS A 338 -8.33 27.38 14.08
N THR A 339 -7.47 28.04 14.86
CA THR A 339 -7.51 29.50 15.02
C THR A 339 -6.60 30.15 13.99
N ASP A 340 -7.05 31.25 13.39
CA ASP A 340 -6.21 32.13 12.56
C ASP A 340 -5.35 33.09 13.41
N GLU A 341 -5.60 33.14 14.72
CA GLU A 341 -4.79 33.92 15.66
C GLU A 341 -3.53 33.16 16.07
N ASP A 342 -2.36 33.79 15.91
CA ASP A 342 -1.07 33.24 16.34
C ASP A 342 -1.06 32.96 17.85
N VAL A 343 -0.89 31.68 18.21
CA VAL A 343 -0.76 31.27 19.61
C VAL A 343 0.55 31.73 20.25
N PHE A 344 1.55 32.05 19.43
CA PHE A 344 2.79 32.71 19.81
C PHE A 344 2.90 34.04 19.06
N PRO A 345 2.42 35.16 19.65
CA PRO A 345 2.34 36.46 18.95
C PRO A 345 3.69 36.99 18.46
N ASP A 346 4.79 36.56 19.07
CA ASP A 346 6.17 36.93 18.73
C ASP A 346 6.97 35.72 18.18
N GLY A 347 6.27 34.68 17.72
CA GLY A 347 6.86 33.41 17.27
C GLY A 347 7.28 32.48 18.41
N ASP A 348 7.47 31.19 18.09
CA ASP A 348 7.99 30.21 19.03
C ASP A 348 9.52 30.33 19.12
N ASN A 349 10.02 30.76 20.28
CA ASN A 349 11.44 30.91 20.58
C ASN A 349 12.00 29.71 21.37
N SER A 350 11.23 28.63 21.49
CA SER A 350 11.64 27.42 22.18
C SER A 350 12.67 26.65 21.37
N LEU A 351 13.67 26.09 22.05
CA LEU A 351 14.55 25.10 21.43
C LEU A 351 13.77 23.80 21.19
N PRO A 352 14.11 23.01 20.14
CA PRO A 352 13.43 21.76 19.86
C PRO A 352 13.43 20.81 21.06
N SER A 353 12.29 20.15 21.30
CA SER A 353 12.09 19.31 22.49
C SER A 353 13.03 18.10 22.52
N ALA A 354 13.35 17.54 21.35
CA ALA A 354 14.25 16.39 21.18
C ALA A 354 15.66 16.64 21.73
N VAL A 355 16.18 17.87 21.63
CA VAL A 355 17.52 18.23 22.13
C VAL A 355 17.51 18.85 23.52
N THR A 356 16.33 19.10 24.09
CA THR A 356 16.19 19.80 25.38
C THR A 356 15.48 18.96 26.44
N VAL A 357 14.15 18.88 26.36
CA VAL A 357 13.31 18.38 27.46
C VAL A 357 12.98 16.89 27.35
N LEU A 358 12.92 16.34 26.14
CA LEU A 358 12.41 15.00 25.89
C LEU A 358 13.20 13.91 26.62
N GLY A 359 14.53 13.92 26.50
CA GLY A 359 15.39 12.95 27.19
C GLY A 359 15.17 12.92 28.71
N SER A 360 15.02 14.10 29.32
CA SER A 360 14.76 14.22 30.75
C SER A 360 13.37 13.71 31.17
N VAL A 361 12.36 13.88 30.31
CA VAL A 361 11.02 13.31 30.52
C VAL A 361 11.07 11.79 30.46
N ILE A 362 11.77 11.23 29.47
CA ILE A 362 11.95 9.78 29.34
C ILE A 362 12.63 9.21 30.61
N ASP A 363 13.74 9.81 31.03
CA ASP A 363 14.50 9.34 32.20
C ASP A 363 13.68 9.35 33.49
N ARG A 364 12.85 10.38 33.68
CA ARG A 364 12.05 10.52 34.91
C ARG A 364 10.79 9.67 34.92
N THR A 365 10.13 9.53 33.78
CA THR A 365 8.83 8.84 33.69
C THR A 365 8.99 7.36 33.40
N GLN A 366 10.04 6.99 32.65
CA GLN A 366 10.25 5.65 32.10
C GLN A 366 9.03 5.09 31.35
N ASN A 367 8.15 5.98 30.87
CA ASN A 367 6.85 5.62 30.30
C ASN A 367 6.43 6.68 29.26
N VAL A 368 7.20 6.76 28.17
CA VAL A 368 6.91 7.65 27.04
C VAL A 368 6.58 6.79 25.82
N VAL A 369 5.51 7.14 25.11
CA VAL A 369 5.14 6.55 23.83
C VAL A 369 5.13 7.65 22.78
N VAL A 370 5.87 7.45 21.70
CA VAL A 370 5.80 8.26 20.49
C VAL A 370 5.24 7.37 19.39
N ALA A 371 4.08 7.75 18.86
CA ALA A 371 3.35 7.00 17.84
C ALA A 371 3.28 7.81 16.55
N HIS A 372 3.40 7.15 15.40
CA HIS A 372 3.40 7.82 14.09
C HIS A 372 2.60 7.03 13.03
N GLY A 373 1.69 7.70 12.34
CA GLY A 373 0.92 7.08 11.23
C GLY A 373 1.72 7.09 9.93
N LEU A 374 1.82 5.95 9.24
CA LEU A 374 2.67 5.82 8.04
C LEU A 374 2.15 6.53 6.79
N LEU A 375 0.93 7.07 6.83
CA LEU A 375 0.32 7.83 5.75
C LEU A 375 0.24 9.33 6.06
N ASP A 376 0.90 9.78 7.13
CA ASP A 376 1.07 11.20 7.45
C ASP A 376 2.17 11.80 6.55
N PHE A 377 1.82 12.86 5.83
CA PHE A 377 2.75 13.64 5.02
C PHE A 377 3.04 15.02 5.62
N VAL A 378 2.23 15.49 6.59
CA VAL A 378 2.55 16.71 7.37
C VAL A 378 3.81 16.46 8.20
N LEU A 379 3.91 15.26 8.80
CA LEU A 379 5.11 14.78 9.49
C LEU A 379 5.42 13.38 9.00
N ILE A 380 6.65 13.17 8.52
CA ILE A 380 7.08 11.87 8.01
C ILE A 380 7.71 11.06 9.15
N ALA A 381 7.37 9.77 9.25
CA ALA A 381 7.79 8.91 10.35
C ALA A 381 9.32 8.84 10.54
N GLU A 382 10.08 8.84 9.44
CA GLU A 382 11.54 8.89 9.46
C GLU A 382 12.09 10.19 10.04
N GLY A 383 11.43 11.33 9.78
CA GLY A 383 11.79 12.62 10.38
C GLY A 383 11.64 12.62 11.89
N THR A 384 10.54 12.04 12.40
CA THR A 384 10.35 11.85 13.84
C THR A 384 11.41 10.90 14.42
N LEU A 385 11.71 9.79 13.73
CA LEU A 385 12.76 8.87 14.16
C LEU A 385 14.15 9.52 14.18
N LEU A 386 14.50 10.36 13.19
CA LEU A 386 15.74 11.12 13.20
C LEU A 386 15.84 12.04 14.42
N ALA A 387 14.74 12.73 14.77
CA ALA A 387 14.70 13.55 15.98
C ALA A 387 14.91 12.70 17.25
N LEU A 388 14.33 11.49 17.31
CA LEU A 388 14.56 10.55 18.40
C LEU A 388 16.00 10.01 18.40
N GLN A 389 16.60 9.71 17.25
CA GLN A 389 18.01 9.33 17.15
C GLN A 389 18.95 10.44 17.62
N ASN A 390 18.54 11.71 17.57
CA ASN A 390 19.28 12.85 18.14
C ASN A 390 19.13 12.99 19.67
N THR A 391 18.09 12.37 20.26
CA THR A 391 17.78 12.50 21.68
C THR A 391 18.67 11.58 22.51
N THR A 392 19.17 12.04 23.66
CA THR A 392 19.88 11.18 24.64
C THR A 392 18.99 10.87 25.83
N TRP A 393 18.82 9.58 26.15
CA TRP A 393 18.08 9.10 27.32
C TRP A 393 18.64 7.78 27.83
N GLY A 394 18.50 7.53 29.14
CA GLY A 394 19.01 6.34 29.80
C GLY A 394 20.52 6.16 29.63
N GLY A 395 21.25 7.28 29.49
CA GLY A 395 22.70 7.31 29.28
C GLY A 395 23.18 7.02 27.86
N LEU A 396 22.29 6.79 26.89
CA LEU A 396 22.64 6.50 25.49
C LEU A 396 21.87 7.41 24.53
N GLN A 397 22.48 7.74 23.40
CA GLN A 397 21.84 8.50 22.33
C GLN A 397 21.02 7.57 21.42
N GLY A 398 19.77 7.92 21.13
CA GLY A 398 18.92 7.22 20.17
C GLY A 398 18.59 5.78 20.57
N PHE A 399 17.74 5.14 19.77
CA PHE A 399 17.55 3.70 19.87
C PHE A 399 18.82 2.98 19.44
N GLN A 400 19.13 1.88 20.12
CA GLN A 400 20.30 1.05 19.83
C GLN A 400 19.96 -0.06 18.83
N SER A 401 18.68 -0.40 18.69
CA SER A 401 18.16 -1.37 17.72
C SER A 401 17.07 -0.75 16.85
N ALA A 402 16.93 -1.25 15.63
CA ALA A 402 15.86 -0.82 14.73
C ALA A 402 14.47 -1.32 15.19
N PRO A 403 13.39 -0.54 14.97
CA PRO A 403 12.03 -0.92 15.33
C PRO A 403 11.47 -2.02 14.40
N THR A 404 11.70 -3.27 14.77
CA THR A 404 11.34 -4.44 13.97
C THR A 404 10.26 -5.33 14.59
N VAL A 405 9.92 -5.10 15.86
CA VAL A 405 8.92 -5.90 16.58
C VAL A 405 7.54 -5.54 16.07
N ASP A 406 6.69 -6.52 15.82
CA ASP A 406 5.32 -6.27 15.36
C ASP A 406 4.49 -5.54 16.42
N PHE A 407 3.75 -4.52 15.98
CA PHE A 407 2.69 -3.90 16.76
C PHE A 407 1.38 -4.64 16.51
N VAL A 408 0.82 -5.26 17.55
CA VAL A 408 -0.30 -6.19 17.43
C VAL A 408 -1.56 -5.65 18.11
N ILE A 409 -2.65 -5.64 17.34
CA ILE A 409 -4.01 -5.38 17.79
C ILE A 409 -4.77 -6.70 17.87
N PRO A 410 -5.37 -7.04 19.03
CA PRO A 410 -6.09 -8.28 19.18
C PRO A 410 -7.36 -8.27 18.33
N ALA A 411 -7.82 -9.47 17.96
CA ALA A 411 -9.15 -9.62 17.41
C ALA A 411 -10.20 -9.05 18.37
N HIS A 412 -11.13 -8.27 17.85
CA HIS A 412 -12.22 -7.66 18.59
C HIS A 412 -13.47 -7.59 17.72
N LYS A 413 -14.58 -7.18 18.33
CA LYS A 413 -15.83 -6.93 17.62
C LYS A 413 -16.19 -5.47 17.82
N ASP A 414 -16.48 -4.80 16.73
CA ASP A 414 -17.00 -3.43 16.77
C ASP A 414 -18.50 -3.45 17.05
N TYR A 415 -18.96 -2.45 17.79
CA TYR A 415 -20.37 -2.28 18.12
C TYR A 415 -21.20 -1.73 16.94
N SER A 416 -20.57 -0.96 16.04
CA SER A 416 -21.23 -0.26 14.93
C SER A 416 -20.33 -0.23 13.69
N ASP A 417 -20.94 -0.33 12.51
CA ASP A 417 -20.27 -0.14 11.22
C ASP A 417 -19.67 1.28 11.08
N SER A 418 -20.17 2.25 11.85
CA SER A 418 -19.63 3.62 11.88
C SER A 418 -18.36 3.77 12.71
N THR A 419 -17.94 2.73 13.43
CA THR A 419 -16.77 2.76 14.34
C THR A 419 -15.87 1.56 14.11
N LEU A 420 -15.83 1.02 12.89
CA LEU A 420 -15.00 -0.12 12.55
C LEU A 420 -13.52 0.17 12.82
N ALA A 421 -12.81 -0.80 13.36
CA ALA A 421 -11.40 -0.66 13.67
C ALA A 421 -10.61 -1.91 13.25
N ALA A 422 -9.43 -1.72 12.68
CA ALA A 422 -8.63 -2.83 12.19
C ALA A 422 -8.02 -3.64 13.33
N ALA A 423 -7.74 -4.92 13.08
CA ALA A 423 -7.05 -5.84 13.97
C ALA A 423 -5.91 -6.56 13.25
N GLY A 424 -4.98 -7.16 13.99
CA GLY A 424 -3.81 -7.85 13.43
C GLY A 424 -2.51 -7.07 13.66
N ILE A 425 -1.53 -7.27 12.77
CA ILE A 425 -0.28 -6.50 12.80
C ILE A 425 -0.56 -5.19 12.07
N LEU A 426 -0.46 -4.07 12.78
CA LEU A 426 -0.73 -2.72 12.24
C LEU A 426 0.48 -1.81 12.38
N GLY A 427 1.69 -2.36 12.22
CA GLY A 427 2.93 -1.60 12.21
C GLY A 427 4.03 -2.23 13.05
N LYS A 428 5.01 -1.42 13.43
CA LYS A 428 6.23 -1.85 14.12
C LYS A 428 6.44 -1.04 15.39
N THR A 429 7.10 -1.65 16.38
CA THR A 429 7.37 -1.02 17.66
C THR A 429 8.74 -1.40 18.22
N ILE A 430 9.25 -0.57 19.12
CA ILE A 430 10.39 -0.86 19.97
C ILE A 430 10.25 -0.10 21.28
N THR A 431 10.68 -0.71 22.38
CA THR A 431 10.80 -0.05 23.69
C THR A 431 12.24 -0.17 24.16
N GLU A 432 12.89 0.97 24.43
CA GLU A 432 14.21 1.01 25.04
C GLU A 432 14.27 2.09 26.12
N ARG A 433 14.72 1.71 27.32
CA ARG A 433 15.04 2.64 28.42
C ARG A 433 13.90 3.63 28.75
N GLY A 434 12.67 3.14 28.69
CA GLY A 434 11.46 3.91 29.05
C GLY A 434 10.82 4.73 27.92
N LEU A 435 11.40 4.72 26.71
CA LEU A 435 10.78 5.26 25.50
C LEU A 435 10.29 4.12 24.61
N THR A 436 9.06 4.24 24.11
CA THR A 436 8.48 3.36 23.10
C THR A 436 8.20 4.13 21.82
N TRP A 437 8.73 3.65 20.71
CA TRP A 437 8.35 4.08 19.37
C TRP A 437 7.36 3.08 18.77
N VAL A 438 6.35 3.57 18.05
CA VAL A 438 5.39 2.73 17.34
C VAL A 438 4.92 3.38 16.05
N THR A 439 5.04 2.67 14.93
CA THR A 439 4.39 3.04 13.68
C THR A 439 3.01 2.41 13.57
N VAL A 440 2.10 3.10 12.87
CA VAL A 440 0.75 2.62 12.63
C VAL A 440 0.48 2.60 11.12
N GLU A 441 0.37 1.38 10.58
CA GLU A 441 -0.03 1.15 9.20
C GLU A 441 -1.46 1.63 8.98
N LEU A 442 -1.76 2.06 7.75
CA LEU A 442 -3.09 2.56 7.35
C LEU A 442 -3.60 3.75 8.18
N SER A 443 -2.71 4.45 8.89
CA SER A 443 -3.03 5.65 9.66
C SER A 443 -2.32 6.87 9.10
N GLY A 444 -3.02 8.00 9.06
CA GLY A 444 -2.43 9.32 8.85
C GLY A 444 -2.04 10.02 10.17
N HIS A 445 -1.99 11.35 10.14
CA HIS A 445 -1.59 12.25 11.22
C HIS A 445 -2.38 12.02 12.52
N MET A 446 -3.70 11.89 12.39
CA MET A 446 -4.63 11.69 13.49
C MET A 446 -4.85 10.19 13.76
N ILE A 447 -3.89 9.52 14.42
CA ILE A 447 -3.97 8.06 14.65
C ILE A 447 -5.30 7.60 15.26
N PRO A 448 -5.86 8.25 16.30
CA PRO A 448 -7.15 7.82 16.85
C PRO A 448 -8.32 7.94 15.88
N GLN A 449 -8.25 8.84 14.90
CA GLN A 449 -9.26 9.02 13.87
C GLN A 449 -9.18 7.90 12.81
N TYR A 450 -7.97 7.59 12.34
CA TYR A 450 -7.77 6.65 11.23
C TYR A 450 -7.65 5.18 11.70
N GLN A 451 -7.06 4.95 12.87
CA GLN A 451 -6.85 3.63 13.45
C GLN A 451 -7.17 3.64 14.96
N PRO A 452 -8.47 3.73 15.34
CA PRO A 452 -8.88 3.89 16.73
C PRO A 452 -8.47 2.73 17.63
N SER A 453 -8.53 1.48 17.16
CA SER A 453 -8.09 0.29 17.92
C SER A 453 -6.60 0.32 18.24
N ALA A 454 -5.78 0.85 17.32
CA ALA A 454 -4.35 1.03 17.50
C ALA A 454 -4.05 2.11 18.54
N ALA A 455 -4.65 3.28 18.41
CA ALA A 455 -4.54 4.33 19.42
C ALA A 455 -5.00 3.86 20.82
N PHE A 456 -6.09 3.09 20.86
CA PHE A 456 -6.60 2.52 22.10
C PHE A 456 -5.60 1.55 22.75
N ARG A 457 -4.98 0.67 21.96
CA ARG A 457 -3.92 -0.23 22.44
C ARG A 457 -2.69 0.52 22.92
N GLN A 458 -2.28 1.59 22.22
CA GLN A 458 -1.19 2.46 22.67
C GLN A 458 -1.47 3.04 24.06
N LEU A 459 -2.71 3.48 24.29
CA LEU A 459 -3.15 3.95 25.60
C LEU A 459 -3.19 2.84 26.66
N GLU A 460 -3.65 1.64 26.34
CA GLU A 460 -3.60 0.50 27.28
C GLU A 460 -2.17 0.23 27.76
N PHE A 461 -1.22 0.25 26.83
CA PHE A 461 0.20 0.06 27.14
C PHE A 461 0.73 1.20 28.01
N LEU A 462 0.47 2.46 27.62
CA LEU A 462 0.87 3.64 28.40
C LEU A 462 0.30 3.62 29.83
N LEU A 463 -0.91 3.07 30.01
CA LEU A 463 -1.56 2.91 31.33
C LEU A 463 -1.10 1.66 32.09
N GLY A 464 -0.18 0.85 31.55
CA GLY A 464 0.30 -0.39 32.16
C GLY A 464 -0.76 -1.50 32.22
N ARG A 465 -1.78 -1.44 31.35
CA ARG A 465 -2.85 -2.46 31.27
C ARG A 465 -2.45 -3.66 30.42
N VAL A 466 -1.49 -3.47 29.52
CA VAL A 466 -0.83 -4.54 28.76
C VAL A 466 0.68 -4.38 28.86
N ASP A 467 1.39 -5.50 28.88
CA ASP A 467 2.84 -5.54 29.16
C ASP A 467 3.68 -5.04 27.97
N SER A 468 3.12 -5.08 26.76
CA SER A 468 3.82 -4.73 25.52
C SER A 468 2.83 -4.46 24.39
N LEU A 469 3.29 -3.72 23.38
CA LEU A 469 2.53 -3.45 22.15
C LEU A 469 2.50 -4.65 21.18
N ASN A 470 3.34 -5.68 21.36
CA ASN A 470 3.23 -6.94 20.61
C ASN A 470 2.30 -7.97 21.29
N SER A 471 1.64 -7.58 22.39
CA SER A 471 0.75 -8.46 23.14
C SER A 471 -0.48 -8.86 22.32
N THR A 472 -0.74 -10.16 22.24
CA THR A 472 -1.95 -10.73 21.62
C THR A 472 -3.11 -10.83 22.60
N LYS A 473 -2.94 -10.41 23.86
CA LYS A 473 -4.01 -10.42 24.86
C LYS A 473 -5.19 -9.55 24.37
N PRO A 474 -6.45 -9.93 24.64
CA PRO A 474 -7.61 -9.10 24.35
C PRO A 474 -7.51 -7.71 24.98
N PHE A 475 -8.31 -6.76 24.48
CA PHE A 475 -8.50 -5.49 25.17
C PHE A 475 -8.96 -5.71 26.61
N THR A 476 -8.45 -4.88 27.52
CA THR A 476 -8.74 -4.91 28.96
C THR A 476 -10.14 -4.40 29.30
N VAL A 477 -10.84 -3.83 28.32
CA VAL A 477 -12.25 -3.45 28.40
C VAL A 477 -13.02 -4.07 27.24
N ASN A 478 -14.33 -4.25 27.42
CA ASN A 478 -15.20 -4.72 26.35
C ASN A 478 -15.50 -3.57 25.39
N VAL A 479 -14.92 -3.62 24.19
CA VAL A 479 -15.13 -2.64 23.12
C VAL A 479 -16.37 -2.92 22.26
N ALA A 480 -17.05 -4.06 22.48
CA ALA A 480 -18.17 -4.52 21.65
C ALA A 480 -19.56 -4.06 22.15
N THR A 481 -19.64 -3.36 23.29
CA THR A 481 -20.90 -2.90 23.87
C THR A 481 -20.69 -1.59 24.63
N VAL A 482 -21.53 -0.58 24.39
CA VAL A 482 -21.59 0.68 25.14
C VAL A 482 -22.55 0.58 26.32
#